data_AF-A0A661KA81-F1
#
_entry.id   AF-A0A661KA81-F1
#
_cell.length_a   1.000
_cell.length_b   1.000
_cell.length_c   1.000
_cell.angle_alpha   90.00
_cell.angle_beta   90.00
_cell.angle_gamma   90.00
#
_symmetry.space_group_name_H-M   'P 1'
#
loop_
_entity.id
_entity.type
_entity.pdbx_description
1 polymer ?
#
loop_
_entity_poly.entity_id
_entity_poly.type
_entity_poly.pdbx_seq_one_letter_code
_entity_poly.pdbx_strand_id
1 'polypeptide(L)' 'DNVIVLIGPEGGFTEEEIQKSVEKGFKPFSLGPRILRCETAAIVSVALVQHYWGDLGIFS' A
#
# COMPACT_ATOMS: atom_id res chain seq x y z
N ASP A 1 -4.91 -2.31 -16.39
CA ASP A 1 -5.55 -2.38 -15.06
C ASP A 1 -4.97 -1.32 -14.14
N ASN A 2 -5.74 -0.88 -13.14
CA ASN A 2 -5.31 0.13 -12.18
C ASN A 2 -5.25 -0.48 -10.78
N VAL A 3 -4.25 -0.08 -9.99
CA VAL A 3 -4.12 -0.44 -8.58
C VAL A 3 -4.19 0.84 -7.74
N ILE A 4 -5.03 0.84 -6.72
CA ILE A 4 -5.12 1.93 -5.74
C ILE A 4 -4.57 1.42 -4.42
N VAL A 5 -3.59 2.11 -3.86
CA VAL A 5 -3.03 1.82 -2.54
C VAL A 5 -3.35 2.99 -1.62
N LEU A 6 -3.94 2.69 -0.46
CA LEU A 6 -4.25 3.67 0.56
C LEU A 6 -3.13 3.69 1.61
N ILE A 7 -2.44 4.82 1.76
CA ILE A 7 -1.36 5.02 2.73
C ILE A 7 -1.82 6.03 3.77
N GLY A 8 -1.76 5.64 5.05
CA GLY A 8 -2.19 6.48 6.17
C GLY A 8 -1.08 7.40 6.67
N PRO A 9 -1.43 8.45 7.44
CA PRO A 9 -0.46 9.28 8.12
C PRO A 9 0.31 8.48 9.19
N GLU A 10 1.33 9.08 9.80
CA GLU A 10 2.14 8.41 10.85
C GLU A 10 1.31 7.91 12.04
N GLY A 11 0.18 8.57 12.33
CA GLY A 11 -0.78 8.15 13.36
C GLY A 11 -1.71 6.99 12.96
N GLY A 12 -1.59 6.50 11.72
CA GLY A 12 -2.46 5.46 11.16
C GLY A 12 -3.85 5.97 10.79
N PHE A 13 -4.73 5.01 10.48
CA PHE A 13 -6.15 5.25 10.26
C PHE A 13 -6.92 5.01 11.56
N THR A 14 -8.02 5.73 11.73
CA THR A 14 -9.03 5.40 12.74
C THR A 14 -9.76 4.12 12.37
N GLU A 15 -10.35 3.44 13.36
CA GLU A 15 -11.15 2.23 13.12
C GLU A 15 -12.29 2.48 12.11
N GLU A 16 -12.93 3.66 12.19
CA GLU A 16 -14.00 4.05 11.28
C GLU A 16 -13.50 4.19 9.82
N GLU A 17 -12.31 4.76 9.61
CA GLU A 17 -11.70 4.87 8.29
C GLU A 17 -11.29 3.51 7.72
N ILE A 18 -10.77 2.62 8.57
CA ILE A 18 -10.45 1.24 8.19
C ILE A 18 -11.72 0.53 7.74
N GLN A 19 -12.78 0.58 8.53
CA GLN A 19 -14.04 -0.09 8.23
C GLN A 19 -14.66 0.44 6.92
N LYS A 20 -14.71 1.76 6.74
CA LYS A 20 -15.16 2.38 5.47
C LYS A 20 -14.32 1.96 4.26
N SER A 21 -13.01 1.79 4.45
CA SER A 21 -12.11 1.36 3.37
C SER A 21 -12.39 -0.09 2.99
N VAL A 22 -12.57 -0.98 3.98
CA VAL A 22 -12.94 -2.38 3.74
C VAL A 22 -14.30 -2.49 3.06
N GLU A 23 -15.30 -1.71 3.50
CA GLU A 23 -16.62 -1.65 2.85
C GLU A 23 -16.55 -1.20 1.38
N LYS A 24 -15.57 -0.35 1.04
CA LYS A 24 -15.28 0.07 -0.34
C LYS A 24 -14.43 -0.93 -1.13
N GLY A 25 -14.12 -2.09 -0.55
CA GLY A 25 -13.39 -3.17 -1.21
C GLY A 25 -11.87 -3.12 -1.06
N PHE A 26 -11.33 -2.21 -0.23
CA PHE A 26 -9.90 -2.26 0.10
C PHE A 26 -9.60 -3.51 0.93
N LYS A 27 -8.46 -4.15 0.67
CA LYS A 27 -7.96 -5.28 1.44
C LYS A 27 -6.75 -4.86 2.26
N PRO A 28 -6.73 -5.12 3.58
CA PRO A 28 -5.56 -4.82 4.40
C PRO A 28 -4.39 -5.72 3.98
N PHE A 29 -3.18 -5.16 3.99
CA PHE A 29 -1.94 -5.89 3.73
C PHE A 29 -0.81 -5.36 4.62
N SER A 30 0.29 -6.11 4.69
CA SER A 30 1.49 -5.73 5.46
C SER A 30 2.70 -5.68 4.54
N LEU A 31 3.61 -4.74 4.80
CA LEU A 31 4.92 -4.61 4.16
C LEU A 31 6.04 -5.30 4.95
N GLY A 32 5.68 -6.26 5.80
CA GLY A 32 6.57 -6.99 6.69
C GLY A 32 6.50 -6.48 8.14
N PRO A 33 7.42 -6.96 9.00
CA PRO A 33 7.31 -6.78 10.45
C PRO A 33 7.78 -5.41 10.97
N ARG A 34 8.38 -4.57 10.12
CA ARG A 34 8.93 -3.27 10.52
C ARG A 34 7.90 -2.17 10.26
N ILE A 35 7.73 -1.29 11.24
CA ILE A 35 6.97 -0.05 11.04
C ILE A 35 7.77 0.83 10.08
N LEU A 36 7.19 1.11 8.92
CA LEU A 36 7.75 2.02 7.93
C LEU A 36 7.17 3.42 8.16
N ARG A 37 7.99 4.44 7.91
CA ARG A 37 7.48 5.81 7.78
C ARG A 37 6.52 5.90 6.60
N CYS A 38 5.57 6.83 6.66
CA CYS A 38 4.53 7.01 5.64
C CYS A 38 5.10 7.06 4.22
N GLU A 39 6.13 7.86 3.99
CA GLU A 39 6.77 8.05 2.69
C GLU A 39 7.46 6.75 2.21
N THR A 40 8.08 6.02 3.15
CA THR A 40 8.74 4.75 2.83
C THR A 40 7.70 3.68 2.47
N ALA A 41 6.58 3.61 3.21
CA ALA A 41 5.49 2.70 2.90
C ALA A 41 4.89 2.97 1.51
N ALA A 42 4.72 4.25 1.15
CA ALA A 42 4.23 4.65 -0.17
C ALA A 42 5.19 4.21 -1.29
N ILE A 43 6.47 4.55 -1.19
CA ILE A 43 7.48 4.20 -2.21
C ILE A 43 7.59 2.67 -2.37
N VAL A 44 7.68 1.94 -1.26
CA VAL A 44 7.79 0.47 -1.28
C VAL A 44 6.53 -0.17 -1.88
N SER A 45 5.33 0.34 -1.56
CA SER A 45 4.08 -0.18 -2.14
C SER A 45 4.06 -0.04 -3.65
N VAL A 46 4.41 1.14 -4.18
CA VAL A 46 4.46 1.37 -5.64
C VAL A 46 5.53 0.48 -6.28
N ALA A 47 6.72 0.38 -5.68
CA ALA A 47 7.79 -0.46 -6.18
C ALA A 47 7.38 -1.94 -6.26
N LEU A 48 6.70 -2.47 -5.23
CA LEU A 48 6.23 -3.85 -5.23
C LEU A 48 5.12 -4.08 -6.25
N VAL A 49 4.15 -3.17 -6.37
CA VAL A 49 3.10 -3.26 -7.39
C VAL A 49 3.72 -3.29 -8.78
N GLN A 50 4.65 -2.39 -9.08
CA GLN A 50 5.34 -2.37 -10.37
C GLN A 50 6.26 -3.57 -10.58
N HIS A 51 6.83 -4.14 -9.51
CA HIS A 51 7.67 -5.33 -9.63
C HIS A 51 6.89 -6.58 -10.03
N TYR A 52 5.68 -6.76 -9.48
CA TYR A 52 4.87 -7.94 -9.75
C TYR A 52 3.97 -7.81 -10.98
N TRP A 53 3.48 -6.61 -11.28
CA TRP A 53 2.48 -6.38 -12.33
C TRP A 53 2.84 -5.28 -13.32
N GLY A 54 3.89 -4.52 -13.05
CA GLY A 54 4.37 -3.45 -13.93
C GLY A 54 5.64 -3.84 -14.68
N ASP A 55 6.48 -2.84 -14.92
CA ASP A 55 7.71 -2.92 -15.70
C ASP A 55 8.99 -2.83 -14.86
N LEU A 56 8.87 -2.68 -13.53
CA LEU A 56 10.02 -2.51 -12.65
C LEU A 56 10.72 -3.85 -12.38
N GLY A 57 11.97 -3.99 -12.81
CA GLY A 57 12.76 -5.21 -12.62
C GLY A 57 12.76 -6.15 -13.82
N ILE A 58 12.07 -5.77 -14.90
CA ILE A 58 12.29 -6.36 -16.22
C ILE A 58 13.50 -5.63 -16.82
N PHE A 59 14.68 -6.25 -16.79
CA PHE A 59 15.69 -5.95 -17.79
C PHE A 59 15.20 -6.62 -19.08
N SER A 60 14.63 -5.84 -20.00
CA SER A 60 14.56 -6.29 -21.41
C SER A 60 15.97 -6.43 -21.97
#